data_AF-A0ABC9EX10-F1
#
_entry.id   AF-A0ABC9EX10-F1
#
_cell.length_a   1.000
_cell.length_b   1.000
_cell.length_c   1.000
_cell.angle_alpha   90.00
_cell.angle_beta   90.00
_cell.angle_gamma   90.00
#
_symmetry.space_group_name_H-M   'P 1'
#
loop_
_entity.id
_entity.type
_entity.pdbx_description
1 polymer ?
#
loop_
_entity_poly.entity_id
_entity_poly.type
_entity_poly.pdbx_seq_one_letter_code
_entity_poly.pdbx_strand_id
1 'polypeptide(L)'
;MPTDTTAPPQRAASLSDDDRLLVAHCAALCFPSSSPAASAARSFQVHNASHPYPCAAFAFPPSWSAADWAAPSSAEDARQPFGDAEVDPALFPSLRAVGSGVPARANAAFLAAFCGLLDGSPLQTEVSRAVAEEKRIVFTGHSSGGSIATLAAIWFLEKCTRQGSVNQAHPFCVTFGAPLIGDNIFNHAVRREGWSQCILHFLLPLDIVPRIPLTPLASFREQIQAVLDWLSPQTPNNSPAGRSLVLPEYYETLLRSTLSIASYEACSFMGCTSSILGTLTSFIDLSPYRPCGTYYFLTSSEQLIVLTNSDAVLQLLFYFLQLDPQQQLLDAAARSLSAHWQYEPIKQCMPDIVCVDYLGAISSAVPGRQTDRAAIGGIELSKEAILPLNAAAQWEKQRQRNQTKIDESCQKIQEALRSLNEYKRTCELRGVSYYDSFKLQREVHDFNANVKRLELAGLWDEIIEMLRRRELPDGFEAREEWVRLGTMFRRLVEPLDIANYYRHSKNEDTGSYLSKGRPRRYKYTQKWQEQLQRAPAGSSLESCFWAVVEELQGEMIDGRTFEDLRDRVVKLESDAQGWYNSGRLGNDVFLGSSSFVAWWRTLPEQHRSASCIAKLISL
;
A
#
# COMPACT_ATOMS: atom_id res chain seq x y z
N MET A 1 -12.31 -38.68 -2.82
CA MET A 1 -13.00 -37.65 -3.61
C MET A 1 -13.30 -36.49 -2.67
N PRO A 2 -12.36 -35.57 -2.47
CA PRO A 2 -12.59 -34.41 -1.63
C PRO A 2 -13.33 -33.34 -2.45
N THR A 3 -14.37 -32.83 -1.83
CA THR A 3 -15.24 -31.75 -2.27
C THR A 3 -14.48 -30.45 -2.49
N ASP A 4 -14.75 -29.83 -3.65
CA ASP A 4 -14.34 -28.48 -4.02
C ASP A 4 -14.50 -27.52 -2.84
N THR A 5 -13.36 -27.08 -2.31
CA THR A 5 -13.30 -25.89 -1.45
C THR A 5 -13.33 -24.72 -2.40
N THR A 6 -14.54 -24.26 -2.69
CA THR A 6 -14.81 -23.04 -3.43
C THR A 6 -14.04 -21.90 -2.78
N ALA A 7 -13.10 -21.32 -3.53
CA ALA A 7 -12.59 -20.00 -3.23
C ALA A 7 -13.80 -19.05 -3.04
N PRO A 8 -13.76 -18.11 -2.08
CA PRO A 8 -14.87 -17.19 -1.91
C PRO A 8 -15.11 -16.47 -3.25
N PRO A 9 -16.37 -16.35 -3.69
CA PRO A 9 -16.68 -15.68 -4.95
C PRO A 9 -16.14 -14.24 -4.87
N GLN A 10 -15.48 -13.79 -5.93
CA GLN A 10 -15.10 -12.39 -6.11
C GLN A 10 -16.37 -11.52 -6.10
N ARG A 11 -16.79 -11.08 -4.91
CA ARG A 11 -17.90 -10.14 -4.67
C ARG A 11 -17.67 -8.73 -5.24
N ALA A 12 -16.57 -8.49 -5.95
CA ALA A 12 -16.06 -7.15 -6.24
C ALA A 12 -16.81 -6.39 -7.36
N ALA A 13 -17.71 -7.03 -8.11
CA ALA A 13 -18.27 -6.43 -9.33
C ALA A 13 -19.63 -5.73 -9.14
N SER A 14 -20.37 -5.97 -8.06
CA SER A 14 -21.74 -5.44 -7.91
C SER A 14 -21.88 -4.56 -6.68
N LEU A 15 -22.19 -3.27 -6.90
CA LEU A 15 -22.70 -2.38 -5.85
C LEU A 15 -24.04 -2.92 -5.36
N SER A 16 -24.23 -2.97 -4.03
CA SER A 16 -25.54 -3.27 -3.45
C SER A 16 -26.53 -2.15 -3.75
N ASP A 17 -27.83 -2.42 -3.62
CA ASP A 17 -28.87 -1.39 -3.82
C ASP A 17 -28.67 -0.19 -2.87
N ASP A 18 -28.22 -0.45 -1.64
CA ASP A 18 -27.89 0.59 -0.67
C ASP A 18 -26.68 1.44 -1.10
N ASP A 19 -25.67 0.80 -1.69
CA ASP A 19 -24.50 1.52 -2.20
C ASP A 19 -24.85 2.36 -3.41
N ARG A 20 -25.75 1.90 -4.28
CA ARG A 20 -26.26 2.66 -5.43
C ARG A 20 -27.00 3.92 -4.97
N LEU A 21 -27.87 3.79 -3.97
CA LEU A 21 -28.56 4.93 -3.36
C LEU A 21 -27.59 5.91 -2.70
N LEU A 22 -26.57 5.41 -1.99
CA LEU A 22 -25.54 6.25 -1.39
C LEU A 22 -24.72 7.01 -2.44
N VAL A 23 -24.34 6.35 -3.55
CA VAL A 23 -23.64 7.00 -4.66
C VAL A 23 -24.51 8.09 -5.28
N ALA A 24 -25.78 7.82 -5.54
CA ALA A 24 -26.71 8.82 -6.07
C ALA A 24 -26.85 10.02 -5.11
N HIS A 25 -26.88 9.77 -3.80
CA HIS A 25 -26.87 10.82 -2.78
C HIS A 25 -25.58 11.65 -2.83
N CYS A 26 -24.41 11.01 -2.89
CA CYS A 26 -23.12 11.68 -3.01
C CYS A 26 -23.04 12.55 -4.28
N ALA A 27 -23.59 12.07 -5.41
CA ALA A 27 -23.69 12.85 -6.64
C ALA A 27 -24.61 14.07 -6.48
N ALA A 28 -25.72 13.96 -5.76
CA ALA A 28 -26.59 15.09 -5.46
C ALA A 28 -25.91 16.17 -4.60
N LEU A 29 -25.04 15.76 -3.67
CA LEU A 29 -24.24 16.68 -2.85
C LEU A 29 -23.16 17.40 -3.66
N CYS A 30 -22.50 16.68 -4.58
CA CYS A 30 -21.44 17.25 -5.42
C CYS A 30 -21.97 18.15 -6.55
N PHE A 31 -23.19 17.89 -7.02
CA PHE A 31 -23.81 18.62 -8.13
C PHE A 31 -25.22 19.10 -7.75
N PRO A 32 -25.39 20.11 -6.90
CA PRO A 32 -26.71 20.56 -6.47
C PRO A 32 -27.52 21.22 -7.61
N SER A 33 -28.83 20.97 -7.67
CA SER A 33 -29.74 21.53 -8.71
C SER A 33 -30.00 23.04 -8.58
N SER A 34 -29.56 23.67 -7.48
CA SER A 34 -29.64 25.11 -7.29
C SER A 34 -28.25 25.64 -6.97
N SER A 35 -27.90 26.81 -7.54
CA SER A 35 -26.64 27.48 -7.24
C SER A 35 -26.57 27.69 -5.72
N PRO A 36 -25.49 27.29 -5.04
CA PRO A 36 -25.41 27.43 -3.59
C PRO A 36 -25.59 28.90 -3.26
N ALA A 37 -26.73 29.25 -2.65
CA ALA A 37 -26.95 30.56 -2.06
C ALA A 37 -25.73 30.85 -1.20
N ALA A 38 -25.09 32.02 -1.42
CA ALA A 38 -23.80 32.46 -0.87
C ALA A 38 -23.58 32.01 0.59
N SER A 39 -23.23 30.75 0.75
CA SER A 39 -22.91 30.11 2.01
C SER A 39 -21.42 30.31 2.11
N ALA A 40 -21.01 31.15 3.06
CA ALA A 40 -19.61 31.41 3.38
C ALA A 40 -18.76 30.16 3.14
N ALA A 41 -17.66 30.30 2.40
CA ALA A 41 -16.80 29.21 1.93
C ALA A 41 -16.39 28.29 3.09
N ARG A 42 -17.20 27.27 3.37
CA ARG A 42 -16.91 26.26 4.38
C ARG A 42 -15.90 25.31 3.78
N SER A 43 -14.93 24.92 4.59
CA SER A 43 -13.87 24.01 4.19
C SER A 43 -14.37 22.59 3.90
N PHE A 44 -15.54 22.20 4.42
CA PHE A 44 -16.33 21.02 4.05
C PHE A 44 -17.80 21.19 4.50
N GLN A 45 -18.70 20.32 4.05
CA GLN A 45 -20.09 20.25 4.49
C GLN A 45 -20.44 18.87 5.04
N VAL A 46 -21.29 18.83 6.07
CA VAL A 46 -21.82 17.57 6.63
C VAL A 46 -23.31 17.50 6.32
N HIS A 47 -23.71 16.44 5.63
CA HIS A 47 -25.09 16.14 5.28
C HIS A 47 -25.53 14.87 5.99
N ASN A 48 -26.69 14.90 6.64
CA ASN A 48 -27.23 13.75 7.34
C ASN A 48 -28.45 13.24 6.57
N ALA A 49 -28.44 11.96 6.20
CA ALA A 49 -29.59 11.32 5.56
C ALA A 49 -30.09 10.16 6.42
N SER A 50 -31.40 9.96 6.43
CA SER A 50 -32.06 8.90 7.21
C SER A 50 -32.43 7.67 6.37
N HIS A 51 -32.31 7.75 5.04
CA HIS A 51 -32.69 6.69 4.10
C HIS A 51 -31.59 6.51 3.04
N PRO A 52 -31.22 5.29 2.62
CA PRO A 52 -31.75 3.99 3.06
C PRO A 52 -31.34 3.59 4.50
N TYR A 53 -30.28 4.20 5.05
CA TYR A 53 -29.86 4.07 6.47
C TYR A 53 -29.35 5.42 7.00
N PRO A 54 -29.30 5.63 8.33
CA PRO A 54 -28.66 6.80 8.92
C PRO A 54 -27.21 6.94 8.43
N CYS A 55 -26.94 7.95 7.60
CA CYS A 55 -25.61 8.25 7.10
C CYS A 55 -25.22 9.71 7.34
N ALA A 56 -23.93 9.94 7.55
CA ALA A 56 -23.31 11.25 7.59
C ALA A 56 -22.32 11.35 6.42
N ALA A 57 -22.67 12.18 5.44
CA ALA A 57 -21.87 12.45 4.26
C ALA A 57 -21.06 13.75 4.43
N PHE A 58 -19.74 13.61 4.34
CA PHE A 58 -18.76 14.68 4.43
C PHE A 58 -18.33 15.07 3.02
N ALA A 59 -18.86 16.18 2.52
CA ALA A 59 -18.62 16.67 1.17
C ALA A 59 -17.53 17.76 1.18
N PHE A 60 -16.45 17.55 0.43
CA PHE A 60 -15.34 18.50 0.29
C PHE A 60 -15.46 19.29 -1.02
N PRO A 61 -15.38 20.63 -0.99
CA PRO A 61 -15.45 21.45 -2.18
C PRO A 61 -14.17 21.32 -3.03
N PRO A 62 -14.25 21.46 -4.35
CA PRO A 62 -13.07 21.52 -5.21
C PRO A 62 -12.34 22.86 -5.05
N SER A 63 -11.01 22.83 -5.20
CA SER A 63 -10.20 24.02 -5.46
C SER A 63 -9.85 24.16 -6.94
N TRP A 64 -9.93 25.40 -7.43
CA TRP A 64 -9.58 25.84 -8.78
C TRP A 64 -8.27 26.66 -8.81
N SER A 65 -7.48 26.62 -7.74
CA SER A 65 -6.14 27.23 -7.72
C SER A 65 -5.08 26.18 -7.97
N ALA A 66 -4.16 26.41 -8.91
CA ALA A 66 -3.02 25.53 -9.15
C ALA A 66 -2.11 25.38 -7.90
N ALA A 67 -2.17 26.33 -6.95
CA ALA A 67 -1.46 26.21 -5.68
C ALA A 67 -1.98 25.08 -4.79
N ASP A 68 -3.26 24.74 -4.91
CA ASP A 68 -3.88 23.66 -4.13
C ASP A 68 -3.73 22.29 -4.82
N TRP A 69 -3.07 22.25 -5.98
CA TRP A 69 -2.77 21.04 -6.75
C TRP A 69 -1.28 20.74 -6.79
N ALA A 70 -0.44 21.78 -6.70
CA ALA A 70 1.00 21.69 -6.71
C ALA A 70 1.55 22.61 -5.62
N ALA A 71 2.24 22.05 -4.62
CA ALA A 71 2.87 22.86 -3.58
C ALA A 71 3.86 23.89 -4.19
N PRO A 72 4.03 25.07 -3.60
CA PRO A 72 5.02 26.04 -4.07
C PRO A 72 6.43 25.46 -3.95
N SER A 73 7.23 25.61 -5.01
CA SER A 73 8.58 25.07 -5.06
C SER A 73 9.54 25.86 -4.16
N SER A 74 10.02 25.24 -3.08
CA SER A 74 11.27 25.62 -2.43
C SER A 74 12.48 25.18 -3.28
N ALA A 75 13.68 25.66 -2.96
CA ALA A 75 14.90 25.25 -3.66
C ALA A 75 15.21 23.74 -3.53
N GLU A 76 14.65 23.05 -2.52
CA GLU A 76 14.72 21.59 -2.36
C GLU A 76 13.67 20.86 -3.23
N ASP A 77 12.52 21.50 -3.52
CA ASP A 77 11.42 20.95 -4.32
C ASP A 77 11.69 20.91 -5.83
N ALA A 78 12.76 21.56 -6.30
CA ALA A 78 13.20 21.47 -7.70
C ALA A 78 13.55 20.03 -8.14
N ARG A 79 13.65 19.08 -7.20
CA ARG A 79 13.86 17.65 -7.45
C ARG A 79 12.57 16.82 -7.55
N GLN A 80 11.39 17.40 -7.32
CA GLN A 80 10.11 16.69 -7.33
C GLN A 80 9.16 17.30 -8.38
N PRO A 81 9.31 16.92 -9.67
CA PRO A 81 8.56 17.54 -10.77
C PRO A 81 7.03 17.35 -10.67
N PHE A 82 6.59 16.37 -9.89
CA PHE A 82 5.18 15.98 -9.73
C PHE A 82 4.55 16.46 -8.41
N GLY A 83 5.27 17.18 -7.55
CA GLY A 83 4.73 17.77 -6.32
C GLY A 83 4.20 16.75 -5.30
N ASP A 84 4.79 15.56 -5.24
CA ASP A 84 4.47 14.50 -4.30
C ASP A 84 5.36 14.56 -3.04
N ALA A 85 4.82 14.26 -1.87
CA ALA A 85 5.53 14.20 -0.59
C ALA A 85 5.26 12.87 0.12
N GLU A 86 6.14 12.49 1.05
CA GLU A 86 5.88 11.34 1.93
C GLU A 86 4.67 11.60 2.82
N VAL A 87 3.83 10.58 2.98
CA VAL A 87 2.71 10.65 3.94
C VAL A 87 3.24 10.63 5.38
N ASP A 88 2.60 11.38 6.27
CA ASP A 88 2.95 11.36 7.69
C ASP A 88 2.65 9.98 8.31
N PRO A 89 3.67 9.22 8.77
CA PRO A 89 3.47 7.90 9.38
C PRO A 89 2.65 7.94 10.68
N ALA A 90 2.51 9.09 11.33
CA ALA A 90 1.65 9.25 12.51
C ALA A 90 0.17 9.26 12.13
N LEU A 91 -0.18 9.91 11.01
CA LEU A 91 -1.54 9.96 10.48
C LEU A 91 -1.90 8.72 9.65
N PHE A 92 -0.96 8.22 8.85
CA PHE A 92 -1.15 7.13 7.89
C PHE A 92 -0.15 5.98 8.07
N PRO A 93 -0.14 5.32 9.24
CA PRO A 93 0.84 4.30 9.61
C PRO A 93 0.86 3.07 8.69
N SER A 94 -0.27 2.74 8.05
CA SER A 94 -0.41 1.60 7.16
C SER A 94 -0.04 1.95 5.71
N LEU A 95 -0.01 3.23 5.34
CA LEU A 95 0.41 3.69 4.00
C LEU A 95 1.93 3.63 3.82
N ARG A 96 2.45 2.41 3.77
CA ARG A 96 3.86 2.07 3.57
C ARG A 96 4.03 0.69 2.96
N ALA A 97 5.19 0.42 2.39
CA ALA A 97 5.62 -0.93 2.06
C ALA A 97 6.11 -1.62 3.33
N VAL A 98 5.45 -2.70 3.79
CA VAL A 98 5.71 -3.28 5.12
C VAL A 98 7.15 -3.79 5.22
N GLY A 99 7.60 -4.58 4.25
CA GLY A 99 8.95 -5.16 4.28
C GLY A 99 10.08 -4.12 4.30
N SER A 100 10.04 -3.11 3.44
CA SER A 100 11.08 -2.07 3.38
C SER A 100 10.92 -1.01 4.47
N GLY A 101 9.69 -0.74 4.92
CA GLY A 101 9.34 0.34 5.85
C GLY A 101 9.26 1.72 5.19
N VAL A 102 9.36 1.78 3.85
CA VAL A 102 9.30 3.04 3.09
C VAL A 102 7.85 3.56 3.09
N PRO A 103 7.59 4.79 3.55
CA PRO A 103 6.27 5.42 3.47
C PRO A 103 5.79 5.58 2.03
N ALA A 104 4.47 5.57 1.84
CA ALA A 104 3.87 5.96 0.59
C ALA A 104 4.10 7.44 0.29
N ARG A 105 3.97 7.83 -0.97
CA ARG A 105 4.02 9.22 -1.40
C ARG A 105 2.68 9.63 -1.98
N ALA A 106 2.25 10.86 -1.71
CA ALA A 106 1.01 11.41 -2.21
C ALA A 106 1.15 12.91 -2.52
N ASN A 107 0.18 13.48 -3.22
CA ASN A 107 0.24 14.88 -3.64
C ASN A 107 0.36 15.79 -2.42
N ALA A 108 1.43 16.59 -2.38
CA ALA A 108 1.79 17.39 -1.23
C ALA A 108 0.74 18.47 -0.92
N ALA A 109 0.14 19.07 -1.95
CA ALA A 109 -0.89 20.08 -1.77
C ALA A 109 -2.18 19.49 -1.19
N PHE A 110 -2.61 18.32 -1.68
CA PHE A 110 -3.78 17.62 -1.12
C PHE A 110 -3.54 17.15 0.31
N LEU A 111 -2.33 16.64 0.63
CA LEU A 111 -1.93 16.30 1.99
C LEU A 111 -2.00 17.53 2.90
N ALA A 112 -1.39 18.65 2.49
CA ALA A 112 -1.37 19.88 3.28
C ALA A 112 -2.79 20.43 3.51
N ALA A 113 -3.64 20.43 2.49
CA ALA A 113 -5.04 20.83 2.60
C ALA A 113 -5.81 19.94 3.58
N PHE A 114 -5.62 18.62 3.51
CA PHE A 114 -6.26 17.69 4.45
C PHE A 114 -5.75 17.85 5.89
N CYS A 115 -4.44 18.01 6.11
CA CYS A 115 -3.89 18.30 7.44
C CYS A 115 -4.46 19.61 8.00
N GLY A 116 -4.55 20.65 7.17
CA GLY A 116 -5.18 21.92 7.54
C GLY A 116 -6.64 21.76 7.97
N LEU A 117 -7.39 20.83 7.36
CA LEU A 117 -8.75 20.48 7.79
C LEU A 117 -8.75 19.75 9.14
N LEU A 118 -7.81 18.85 9.40
CA LEU A 118 -7.73 18.13 10.67
C LEU A 118 -7.42 19.07 11.84
N ASP A 119 -6.55 20.06 11.64
CA ASP A 119 -6.10 20.97 12.70
C ASP A 119 -6.98 22.21 12.85
N GLY A 120 -7.48 22.74 11.73
CA GLY A 120 -8.16 24.04 11.67
C GLY A 120 -9.68 23.98 11.55
N SER A 121 -10.30 22.80 11.59
CA SER A 121 -11.74 22.63 11.35
C SER A 121 -12.40 21.62 12.29
N PRO A 122 -13.74 21.60 12.41
CA PRO A 122 -14.45 20.65 13.27
C PRO A 122 -14.53 19.23 12.69
N LEU A 123 -13.83 18.91 11.59
CA LEU A 123 -13.90 17.62 10.90
C LEU A 123 -13.74 16.43 11.86
N GLN A 124 -12.74 16.46 12.72
CA GLN A 124 -12.50 15.34 13.66
C GLN A 124 -13.68 15.15 14.62
N THR A 125 -14.18 16.24 15.20
CA THR A 125 -15.29 16.22 16.13
C THR A 125 -16.59 15.77 15.45
N GLU A 126 -16.86 16.25 14.24
CA GLU A 126 -18.05 15.87 13.48
C GLU A 126 -18.04 14.40 13.07
N VAL A 127 -16.89 13.86 12.66
CA VAL A 127 -16.73 12.42 12.39
C VAL A 127 -16.94 11.62 13.67
N SER A 128 -16.30 11.99 14.78
CA SER A 128 -16.50 11.31 16.07
C SER A 128 -17.95 11.35 16.54
N ARG A 129 -18.64 12.47 16.35
CA ARG A 129 -20.07 12.61 16.66
C ARG A 129 -20.93 11.68 15.82
N ALA A 130 -20.72 11.66 14.50
CA ALA A 130 -21.47 10.78 13.60
C ALA A 130 -21.23 9.29 13.91
N VAL A 131 -20.01 8.91 14.30
CA VAL A 131 -19.70 7.55 14.76
C VAL A 131 -20.43 7.23 16.07
N ALA A 132 -20.45 8.15 17.04
CA ALA A 132 -21.17 7.97 18.30
C ALA A 132 -22.70 7.87 18.11
N GLU A 133 -23.22 8.51 17.06
CA GLU A 133 -24.62 8.41 16.63
C GLU A 133 -24.89 7.15 15.77
N GLU A 134 -23.94 6.22 15.67
CA GLU A 134 -24.00 4.97 14.90
C GLU A 134 -24.34 5.19 13.40
N LYS A 135 -23.97 6.35 12.86
CA LYS A 135 -24.18 6.67 11.44
C LYS A 135 -23.11 6.04 10.58
N ARG A 136 -23.53 5.61 9.38
CA ARG A 136 -22.62 5.27 8.30
C ARG A 136 -21.87 6.52 7.84
N ILE A 137 -20.54 6.49 7.87
CA ILE A 137 -19.68 7.60 7.45
C ILE A 137 -19.37 7.44 5.96
N VAL A 138 -19.60 8.49 5.19
CA VAL A 138 -19.15 8.57 3.80
C VAL A 138 -18.44 9.89 3.54
N PHE A 139 -17.30 9.83 2.89
CA PHE A 139 -16.57 11.00 2.40
C PHE A 139 -16.82 11.12 0.90
N THR A 140 -17.07 12.33 0.42
CA THR A 140 -17.33 12.55 -1.00
C THR A 140 -16.79 13.90 -1.48
N GLY A 141 -16.58 13.99 -2.78
CA GLY A 141 -16.14 15.22 -3.41
C GLY A 141 -16.02 15.06 -4.92
N HIS A 142 -16.16 16.19 -5.60
CA HIS A 142 -15.87 16.34 -7.03
C HIS A 142 -14.49 16.96 -7.22
N SER A 143 -13.80 16.59 -8.30
CA SER A 143 -12.48 17.15 -8.64
C SER A 143 -11.48 16.97 -7.48
N SER A 144 -10.65 17.97 -7.18
CA SER A 144 -9.71 17.96 -6.03
C SER A 144 -10.37 17.70 -4.68
N GLY A 145 -11.64 18.07 -4.49
CA GLY A 145 -12.40 17.72 -3.28
C GLY A 145 -12.54 16.21 -3.10
N GLY A 146 -12.62 15.44 -4.19
CA GLY A 146 -12.61 13.97 -4.14
C GLY A 146 -11.27 13.39 -3.67
N SER A 147 -10.16 14.06 -3.96
CA SER A 147 -8.84 13.66 -3.46
C SER A 147 -8.72 13.88 -1.96
N ILE A 148 -9.22 15.01 -1.46
CA ILE A 148 -9.34 15.27 -0.01
C ILE A 148 -10.27 14.25 0.65
N ALA A 149 -11.40 13.92 0.03
CA ALA A 149 -12.32 12.89 0.51
C ALA A 149 -11.66 11.52 0.66
N THR A 150 -10.79 11.16 -0.28
CA THR A 150 -10.06 9.88 -0.24
C THR A 150 -9.03 9.84 0.87
N LEU A 151 -8.29 10.94 1.09
CA LEU A 151 -7.38 11.07 2.24
C LEU A 151 -8.14 10.99 3.57
N ALA A 152 -9.29 11.65 3.67
CA ALA A 152 -10.18 11.58 4.83
C ALA A 152 -10.70 10.15 5.08
N ALA A 153 -11.08 9.44 4.02
CA ALA A 153 -11.52 8.06 4.12
C ALA A 153 -10.42 7.12 4.62
N ILE A 154 -9.19 7.26 4.11
CA ILE A 154 -8.05 6.43 4.56
C ILE A 154 -7.68 6.76 6.01
N TRP A 155 -7.67 8.04 6.38
CA TRP A 155 -7.47 8.46 7.78
C TRP A 155 -8.53 7.85 8.71
N PHE A 156 -9.79 7.80 8.27
CA PHE A 156 -10.86 7.19 9.05
C PHE A 156 -10.73 5.67 9.12
N LEU A 157 -10.37 5.01 8.01
CA LEU A 157 -10.09 3.58 7.96
C LEU A 157 -8.97 3.17 8.92
N GLU A 158 -7.88 3.95 8.98
CA GLU A 158 -6.79 3.73 9.95
C GLU A 158 -7.30 3.74 11.40
N LYS A 159 -8.19 4.69 11.74
CA LYS A 159 -8.81 4.76 13.07
C LYS A 159 -9.70 3.55 13.35
N CYS A 160 -10.56 3.18 12.41
CA CYS A 160 -11.46 2.03 12.53
C CYS A 160 -10.68 0.72 12.70
N THR A 161 -9.66 0.49 11.86
CA THR A 161 -8.84 -0.72 11.91
C THR A 161 -8.05 -0.82 13.22
N ARG A 162 -7.56 0.30 13.78
CA ARG A 162 -6.84 0.31 15.06
C ARG A 162 -7.73 0.09 16.28
N GLN A 163 -8.97 0.57 16.24
CA GLN A 163 -9.90 0.48 17.37
C GLN A 163 -10.66 -0.86 17.43
N GLY A 164 -10.43 -1.76 16.46
CA GLY A 164 -10.93 -3.13 16.48
C GLY A 164 -12.45 -3.27 16.32
N SER A 165 -13.17 -2.19 16.01
CA SER A 165 -14.61 -2.19 15.79
C SER A 165 -15.10 -0.84 15.31
N VAL A 166 -15.65 -0.81 14.09
CA VAL A 166 -16.96 -0.23 13.82
C VAL A 166 -17.60 -1.11 12.74
N ASN A 167 -18.76 -1.72 13.00
CA ASN A 167 -19.57 -2.41 11.98
C ASN A 167 -20.17 -1.37 11.01
N GLN A 168 -19.32 -0.72 10.21
CA GLN A 168 -19.75 0.23 9.19
C GLN A 168 -19.93 -0.49 7.86
N ALA A 169 -21.08 -0.32 7.23
CA ALA A 169 -21.30 -0.76 5.86
C ALA A 169 -20.43 0.07 4.90
N HIS A 170 -19.67 -0.60 4.02
CA HIS A 170 -18.91 0.02 2.91
C HIS A 170 -19.84 0.44 1.77
N PRO A 171 -19.50 1.45 0.93
CA PRO A 171 -18.24 2.24 0.90
C PRO A 171 -18.11 3.36 1.94
N PHE A 172 -16.85 3.78 2.14
CA PHE A 172 -16.45 4.95 2.94
C PHE A 172 -16.14 6.18 2.08
N CYS A 173 -15.82 6.01 0.80
CA CYS A 173 -15.49 7.12 -0.11
C CYS A 173 -16.17 6.96 -1.47
N VAL A 174 -16.80 8.02 -1.95
CA VAL A 174 -17.38 8.11 -3.31
C VAL A 174 -16.93 9.43 -3.93
N THR A 175 -16.24 9.38 -5.06
CA THR A 175 -15.68 10.59 -5.70
C THR A 175 -16.05 10.67 -7.18
N PHE A 176 -16.08 11.89 -7.72
CA PHE A 176 -16.45 12.15 -9.11
C PHE A 176 -15.34 12.97 -9.80
N GLY A 177 -14.74 12.42 -10.85
CA GLY A 177 -13.67 13.11 -11.61
C GLY A 177 -12.45 13.49 -10.77
N ALA A 178 -12.15 12.75 -9.70
CA ALA A 178 -11.06 13.09 -8.80
C ALA A 178 -9.68 12.81 -9.43
N PRO A 179 -8.68 13.70 -9.23
CA PRO A 179 -7.30 13.46 -9.63
C PRO A 179 -6.66 12.33 -8.82
N LEU A 180 -5.69 11.65 -9.45
CA LEU A 180 -4.83 10.67 -8.77
C LEU A 180 -4.10 11.31 -7.59
N ILE A 181 -3.87 10.52 -6.54
CA ILE A 181 -3.47 11.05 -5.22
C ILE A 181 -2.13 10.52 -4.78
N GLY A 182 -1.93 9.21 -4.89
CA GLY A 182 -0.81 8.50 -4.29
C GLY A 182 -0.03 7.66 -5.28
N ASP A 183 1.15 7.22 -4.86
CA ASP A 183 2.06 6.42 -5.64
C ASP A 183 1.71 4.92 -5.66
N ASN A 184 2.60 4.11 -6.23
CA ASN A 184 2.47 2.65 -6.21
C ASN A 184 2.42 2.08 -4.78
N ILE A 185 3.19 2.62 -3.83
CA ILE A 185 3.17 2.16 -2.43
C ILE A 185 1.83 2.49 -1.78
N PHE A 186 1.27 3.67 -2.08
CA PHE A 186 -0.06 4.08 -1.63
C PHE A 186 -1.14 3.06 -2.07
N ASN A 187 -1.21 2.76 -3.37
CA ASN A 187 -2.17 1.77 -3.90
C ASN A 187 -1.93 0.37 -3.32
N HIS A 188 -0.67 -0.09 -3.26
CA HIS A 188 -0.31 -1.37 -2.68
C HIS A 188 -0.79 -1.48 -1.22
N ALA A 189 -0.55 -0.45 -0.40
CA ALA A 189 -0.98 -0.42 0.99
C ALA A 189 -2.51 -0.47 1.13
N VAL A 190 -3.25 0.34 0.37
CA VAL A 190 -4.72 0.32 0.37
C VAL A 190 -5.26 -1.05 -0.04
N ARG A 191 -4.65 -1.73 -1.02
CA ARG A 191 -5.03 -3.10 -1.41
C ARG A 191 -4.69 -4.12 -0.34
N ARG A 192 -3.51 -4.03 0.27
CA ARG A 192 -3.04 -4.94 1.32
C ARG A 192 -3.97 -4.93 2.54
N GLU A 193 -4.41 -3.75 2.96
CA GLU A 193 -5.32 -3.58 4.09
C GLU A 193 -6.78 -3.91 3.75
N GLY A 194 -7.07 -4.24 2.48
CA GLY A 194 -8.43 -4.48 2.02
C GLY A 194 -9.29 -3.22 2.08
N TRP A 195 -8.74 -2.07 1.71
CA TRP A 195 -9.45 -0.79 1.71
C TRP A 195 -9.91 -0.38 0.31
N SER A 196 -9.39 -1.00 -0.76
CA SER A 196 -9.71 -0.61 -2.13
C SER A 196 -11.21 -0.69 -2.46
N GLN A 197 -11.91 -1.70 -1.95
CA GLN A 197 -13.36 -1.83 -2.14
C GLN A 197 -14.19 -0.78 -1.39
N CYS A 198 -13.56 -0.02 -0.50
CA CYS A 198 -14.23 1.05 0.25
C CYS A 198 -14.17 2.41 -0.45
N ILE A 199 -13.35 2.52 -1.49
CA ILE A 199 -13.02 3.78 -2.16
C ILE A 199 -13.46 3.66 -3.62
N LEU A 200 -14.53 4.38 -3.97
CA LEU A 200 -15.15 4.31 -5.28
C LEU A 200 -14.88 5.62 -6.05
N HIS A 201 -14.27 5.48 -7.22
CA HIS A 201 -13.96 6.58 -8.12
C HIS A 201 -14.83 6.51 -9.38
N PHE A 202 -15.73 7.48 -9.56
CA PHE A 202 -16.55 7.61 -10.75
C PHE A 202 -15.87 8.56 -11.74
N LEU A 203 -15.59 8.06 -12.94
CA LEU A 203 -14.91 8.79 -13.99
C LEU A 203 -15.73 8.77 -15.28
N LEU A 204 -15.70 9.88 -16.01
CA LEU A 204 -16.07 9.87 -17.42
C LEU A 204 -14.82 9.58 -18.27
N PRO A 205 -14.96 8.84 -19.38
CA PRO A 205 -13.85 8.49 -20.25
C PRO A 205 -13.01 9.71 -20.64
N LEU A 206 -13.67 10.79 -21.08
CA LEU A 206 -13.01 11.99 -21.60
C LEU A 206 -12.58 13.00 -20.52
N ASP A 207 -12.90 12.80 -19.25
CA ASP A 207 -12.58 13.79 -18.21
C ASP A 207 -11.07 14.01 -18.08
N ILE A 208 -10.59 15.23 -18.30
CA ILE A 208 -9.17 15.55 -18.23
C ILE A 208 -8.62 15.50 -16.80
N VAL A 209 -9.44 15.79 -15.79
CA VAL A 209 -8.99 16.09 -14.44
C VAL A 209 -8.31 14.91 -13.73
N PRO A 210 -8.82 13.67 -13.82
CA PRO A 210 -8.15 12.50 -13.26
C PRO A 210 -6.70 12.32 -13.73
N ARG A 211 -6.34 12.88 -14.89
CA ARG A 211 -5.04 12.71 -15.54
C ARG A 211 -4.05 13.83 -15.21
N ILE A 212 -4.49 14.96 -14.66
CA ILE A 212 -3.60 16.12 -14.41
C ILE A 212 -2.33 15.75 -13.62
N PRO A 213 -2.38 14.94 -12.54
CA PRO A 213 -1.17 14.51 -11.82
C PRO A 213 -0.17 13.70 -12.65
N LEU A 214 -0.58 13.16 -13.80
CA LEU A 214 0.32 12.47 -14.72
C LEU A 214 1.24 13.42 -15.48
N THR A 215 1.02 14.75 -15.39
CA THR A 215 1.94 15.79 -15.89
C THR A 215 2.88 16.31 -14.81
N PRO A 216 4.08 16.80 -15.17
CA PRO A 216 4.97 17.51 -14.26
C PRO A 216 4.33 18.80 -13.71
N LEU A 217 3.65 18.70 -12.57
CA LEU A 217 2.83 19.77 -11.99
C LEU A 217 3.60 21.06 -11.76
N ALA A 218 4.87 20.98 -11.36
CA ALA A 218 5.71 22.15 -11.12
C ALA A 218 6.01 22.91 -12.43
N SER A 219 6.30 22.18 -13.51
CA SER A 219 6.69 22.75 -14.80
C SER A 219 5.52 23.34 -15.60
N PHE A 220 4.30 22.86 -15.34
CA PHE A 220 3.09 23.25 -16.08
C PHE A 220 2.07 24.03 -15.25
N ARG A 221 2.52 24.68 -14.17
CA ARG A 221 1.64 25.37 -13.20
C ARG A 221 0.72 26.41 -13.85
N GLU A 222 1.23 27.22 -14.78
CA GLU A 222 0.43 28.25 -15.46
C GLU A 222 -0.64 27.66 -16.37
N GLN A 223 -0.28 26.61 -17.11
CA GLN A 223 -1.20 25.88 -17.98
C GLN A 223 -2.29 25.16 -17.17
N ILE A 224 -1.90 24.56 -16.04
CA ILE A 224 -2.84 23.97 -15.08
C ILE A 224 -3.77 25.05 -14.54
N GLN A 225 -3.27 26.23 -14.16
CA GLN A 225 -4.13 27.33 -13.73
C GLN A 225 -5.11 27.74 -14.84
N ALA A 226 -4.67 27.80 -16.10
CA ALA A 226 -5.56 28.12 -17.21
C ALA A 226 -6.68 27.08 -17.42
N VAL A 227 -6.37 25.79 -17.21
CA VAL A 227 -7.36 24.70 -17.20
C VAL A 227 -8.33 24.84 -16.04
N LEU A 228 -7.83 25.09 -14.83
CA LEU A 228 -8.66 25.25 -13.63
C LEU A 228 -9.55 26.50 -13.71
N ASP A 229 -9.06 27.60 -14.27
CA ASP A 229 -9.83 28.81 -14.56
C ASP A 229 -10.99 28.49 -15.52
N TRP A 230 -10.78 27.64 -16.53
CA TRP A 230 -11.84 27.22 -17.44
C TRP A 230 -12.89 26.37 -16.72
N LEU A 231 -12.45 25.47 -15.83
CA LEU A 231 -13.34 24.59 -15.09
C LEU A 231 -14.10 25.31 -13.97
N SER A 232 -13.61 26.47 -13.49
CA SER A 232 -14.22 27.20 -12.38
C SER A 232 -15.65 27.66 -12.68
N PRO A 233 -16.63 27.39 -11.79
CA PRO A 233 -18.00 27.89 -11.95
C PRO A 233 -18.14 29.42 -11.83
N GLN A 234 -17.14 30.09 -11.25
CA GLN A 234 -17.19 31.52 -10.91
C GLN A 234 -16.69 32.44 -12.03
N THR A 235 -16.16 31.89 -13.11
CA THR A 235 -15.78 32.64 -14.31
C THR A 235 -17.01 32.78 -15.21
N PRO A 236 -17.66 33.96 -15.26
CA PRO A 236 -18.86 34.15 -16.06
C PRO A 236 -18.49 34.00 -17.55
N ASN A 237 -19.35 33.29 -18.30
CA ASN A 237 -19.44 33.27 -19.77
C ASN A 237 -18.56 34.30 -20.45
N ASN A 238 -17.32 33.95 -20.77
CA ASN A 238 -16.46 34.69 -21.67
C ASN A 238 -15.45 33.69 -22.23
N SER A 239 -15.61 33.36 -23.51
CA SER A 239 -14.56 32.73 -24.30
C SER A 239 -13.23 33.42 -23.98
N PRO A 240 -12.17 32.69 -23.62
CA PRO A 240 -10.88 33.31 -23.39
C PRO A 240 -10.30 33.67 -24.77
N ALA A 241 -10.76 34.78 -25.35
CA ALA A 241 -10.35 35.31 -26.65
C ALA A 241 -8.85 35.69 -26.71
N GLY A 242 -8.05 35.30 -25.71
CA GLY A 242 -6.60 35.47 -25.64
C GLY A 242 -5.80 34.29 -25.07
N ARG A 243 -6.43 33.14 -24.72
CA ARG A 243 -5.71 31.93 -24.22
C ARG A 243 -5.87 30.71 -25.15
N SER A 244 -6.23 30.93 -26.41
CA SER A 244 -6.69 29.88 -27.34
C SER A 244 -5.68 28.75 -27.61
N LEU A 245 -4.37 28.98 -27.44
CA LEU A 245 -3.33 27.98 -27.69
C LEU A 245 -2.89 27.20 -26.44
N VAL A 246 -3.09 27.74 -25.23
CA VAL A 246 -2.61 27.13 -23.98
C VAL A 246 -3.32 25.80 -23.69
N LEU A 247 -4.63 25.74 -23.94
CA LEU A 247 -5.43 24.53 -23.71
C LEU A 247 -5.03 23.35 -24.61
N PRO A 248 -4.92 23.50 -25.96
CA PRO A 248 -4.47 22.40 -26.81
C PRO A 248 -3.02 21.99 -26.52
N GLU A 249 -2.12 22.94 -26.25
CA GLU A 249 -0.71 22.65 -25.88
C GLU A 249 -0.61 21.83 -24.58
N TYR A 250 -1.40 22.20 -23.57
CA TYR A 250 -1.44 21.46 -22.31
C TYR A 250 -2.06 20.07 -22.49
N TYR A 251 -3.14 19.97 -23.27
CA TYR A 251 -3.76 18.68 -23.59
C TYR A 251 -2.79 17.73 -24.30
N GLU A 252 -2.03 18.22 -25.26
CA GLU A 252 -0.97 17.43 -25.92
C GLU A 252 0.11 16.99 -24.94
N THR A 253 0.54 17.90 -24.06
CA THR A 253 1.52 17.59 -23.01
C THR A 253 1.00 16.50 -22.07
N LEU A 254 -0.24 16.62 -21.61
CA LEU A 254 -0.93 15.63 -20.79
C LEU A 254 -0.97 14.26 -21.47
N LEU A 255 -1.34 14.21 -22.75
CA LEU A 255 -1.34 12.96 -23.52
C LEU A 255 0.06 12.35 -23.58
N ARG A 256 1.09 13.15 -23.84
CA ARG A 256 2.48 12.69 -23.93
C ARG A 256 2.99 12.13 -22.59
N SER A 257 2.76 12.84 -21.50
CA SER A 257 3.16 12.40 -20.16
C SER A 257 2.40 11.15 -19.72
N THR A 258 1.09 11.10 -19.97
CA THR A 258 0.23 9.94 -19.68
C THR A 258 0.67 8.72 -20.50
N LEU A 259 0.93 8.88 -21.80
CA LEU A 259 1.45 7.82 -22.67
C LEU A 259 2.79 7.27 -22.16
N SER A 260 3.69 8.16 -21.72
CA SER A 260 5.02 7.79 -21.26
C SER A 260 4.94 6.84 -20.07
N ILE A 261 4.12 7.17 -19.07
CA ILE A 261 3.96 6.31 -17.89
C ILE A 261 3.16 5.05 -18.19
N ALA A 262 2.09 5.13 -18.99
CA ALA A 262 1.30 3.97 -19.39
C ALA A 262 2.14 2.95 -20.19
N SER A 263 2.96 3.44 -21.13
CA SER A 263 3.86 2.60 -21.92
C SER A 263 4.97 1.99 -21.07
N TYR A 264 5.56 2.78 -20.16
CA TYR A 264 6.59 2.28 -19.25
C TYR A 264 6.08 1.11 -18.40
N GLU A 265 4.90 1.27 -17.77
CA GLU A 265 4.30 0.21 -16.95
C GLU A 265 3.91 -1.00 -17.82
N ALA A 266 3.34 -0.80 -19.02
CA ALA A 266 3.05 -1.89 -19.95
C ALA A 266 4.31 -2.69 -20.33
N CYS A 267 5.43 -2.02 -20.64
CA CYS A 267 6.71 -2.67 -20.90
C CYS A 267 7.24 -3.44 -19.68
N SER A 268 7.06 -2.89 -18.47
CA SER A 268 7.44 -3.56 -17.23
C SER A 268 6.65 -4.85 -17.03
N PHE A 269 5.33 -4.85 -17.24
CA PHE A 269 4.48 -6.04 -17.06
C PHE A 269 4.74 -7.12 -18.09
N MET A 270 5.09 -6.74 -19.32
CA MET A 270 5.46 -7.66 -20.39
C MET A 270 6.85 -8.29 -20.19
N GLY A 271 7.55 -7.96 -19.11
CA GLY A 271 8.86 -8.54 -18.78
C GLY A 271 9.97 -8.05 -19.70
N CYS A 272 9.91 -6.78 -20.15
CA CYS A 272 10.97 -6.21 -20.96
C CYS A 272 12.32 -6.27 -20.22
N THR A 273 13.25 -7.09 -20.70
CA THR A 273 14.58 -7.29 -20.10
C THR A 273 15.61 -6.26 -20.55
N SER A 274 15.19 -5.23 -21.30
CA SER A 274 16.08 -4.20 -21.80
C SER A 274 16.63 -3.37 -20.65
N SER A 275 17.96 -3.29 -20.53
CA SER A 275 18.64 -2.39 -19.58
C SER A 275 18.27 -0.92 -19.81
N ILE A 276 17.82 -0.58 -21.03
CA ILE A 276 17.35 0.75 -21.40
C ILE A 276 16.14 1.14 -20.55
N LEU A 277 15.21 0.23 -20.26
CA LEU A 277 13.99 0.58 -19.51
C LEU A 277 14.32 1.13 -18.11
N GLY A 278 15.25 0.49 -17.41
CA GLY A 278 15.74 0.98 -16.11
C GLY A 278 16.64 2.21 -16.19
N THR A 279 17.21 2.49 -17.37
CA THR A 279 18.05 3.66 -17.62
C THR A 279 17.22 4.88 -18.04
N LEU A 280 16.08 4.68 -18.70
CA LEU A 280 15.18 5.75 -19.16
C LEU A 280 14.65 6.61 -18.01
N THR A 281 14.41 6.00 -16.85
CA THR A 281 13.94 6.71 -15.64
C THR A 281 15.00 7.66 -15.06
N SER A 282 16.25 7.60 -15.53
CA SER A 282 17.28 8.60 -15.19
C SER A 282 17.25 9.85 -16.09
N PHE A 283 16.54 9.78 -17.22
CA PHE A 283 16.44 10.87 -18.20
C PHE A 283 15.03 11.44 -18.35
N ILE A 284 14.02 10.66 -17.97
CA ILE A 284 12.61 11.00 -18.12
C ILE A 284 11.95 10.93 -16.76
N ASP A 285 11.42 12.07 -16.32
CA ASP A 285 10.57 12.15 -15.15
C ASP A 285 9.22 11.52 -15.46
N LEU A 286 8.94 10.38 -14.82
CA LEU A 286 7.67 9.67 -14.92
C LEU A 286 6.82 9.94 -13.69
N SER A 287 5.53 10.20 -13.90
CA SER A 287 4.62 10.49 -12.79
C SER A 287 4.58 9.33 -11.79
N PRO A 288 4.72 9.59 -10.48
CA PRO A 288 4.63 8.55 -9.46
C PRO A 288 3.18 8.12 -9.21
N TYR A 289 2.19 8.96 -9.55
CA TYR A 289 0.79 8.76 -9.18
C TYR A 289 0.16 7.55 -9.88
N ARG A 290 -0.64 6.79 -9.13
CA ARG A 290 -1.27 5.56 -9.60
C ARG A 290 -2.74 5.48 -9.19
N PRO A 291 -3.58 4.82 -10.01
CA PRO A 291 -4.94 4.51 -9.60
C PRO A 291 -4.97 3.71 -8.29
N CYS A 292 -5.87 4.10 -7.39
CA CYS A 292 -6.03 3.46 -6.10
C CYS A 292 -7.52 3.34 -5.79
N GLY A 293 -8.01 2.18 -5.33
CA GLY A 293 -9.44 1.93 -5.14
C GLY A 293 -10.12 1.31 -6.36
N THR A 294 -11.45 1.32 -6.36
CA THR A 294 -12.28 0.78 -7.44
C THR A 294 -12.74 1.90 -8.37
N TYR A 295 -12.51 1.74 -9.66
CA TYR A 295 -12.87 2.72 -10.68
C TYR A 295 -14.13 2.28 -11.44
N TYR A 296 -15.04 3.23 -11.62
CA TYR A 296 -16.29 3.10 -12.33
C TYR A 296 -16.29 4.10 -13.47
N PHE A 297 -16.15 3.61 -14.71
CA PHE A 297 -16.23 4.46 -15.90
C PHE A 297 -17.65 4.49 -16.43
N LEU A 298 -18.25 5.68 -16.45
CA LEU A 298 -19.60 5.91 -16.98
C LEU A 298 -19.51 6.15 -18.49
N THR A 299 -19.92 5.16 -19.28
CA THR A 299 -19.79 5.18 -20.75
C THR A 299 -21.08 5.60 -21.44
N SER A 300 -22.20 5.21 -20.84
CA SER A 300 -23.55 5.60 -21.21
C SER A 300 -24.41 5.67 -19.94
N SER A 301 -25.64 6.15 -20.05
CA SER A 301 -26.61 6.12 -18.93
C SER A 301 -27.01 4.70 -18.51
N GLU A 302 -26.65 3.67 -19.27
CA GLU A 302 -27.10 2.30 -19.07
C GLU A 302 -25.98 1.36 -18.58
N GLN A 303 -24.71 1.72 -18.79
CA GLN A 303 -23.57 0.86 -18.51
C GLN A 303 -22.46 1.57 -17.72
N LEU A 304 -21.98 0.86 -16.70
CA LEU A 304 -20.89 1.27 -15.84
C LEU A 304 -19.79 0.22 -15.90
N ILE A 305 -18.63 0.61 -16.40
CA ILE A 305 -17.46 -0.27 -16.50
C ILE A 305 -16.73 -0.27 -15.16
N VAL A 306 -16.60 -1.43 -14.53
CA VAL A 306 -15.97 -1.61 -13.21
C VAL A 306 -14.55 -2.17 -13.36
N LEU A 307 -13.60 -1.52 -12.71
CA LEU A 307 -12.18 -1.89 -12.74
C LEU A 307 -11.52 -1.78 -11.36
N THR A 308 -10.90 -2.87 -10.94
CA THR A 308 -10.11 -2.96 -9.69
C THR A 308 -8.60 -3.08 -9.96
N ASN A 309 -8.21 -3.39 -11.20
CA ASN A 309 -6.82 -3.48 -11.60
C ASN A 309 -6.28 -2.07 -11.91
N SER A 310 -5.46 -1.53 -11.00
CA SER A 310 -4.82 -0.21 -11.12
C SER A 310 -4.10 -0.01 -12.46
N ASP A 311 -3.38 -1.05 -12.93
CA ASP A 311 -2.59 -0.96 -14.15
C ASP A 311 -3.49 -0.82 -15.39
N ALA A 312 -4.58 -1.58 -15.44
CA ALA A 312 -5.58 -1.45 -16.49
C ALA A 312 -6.28 -0.08 -16.46
N VAL A 313 -6.60 0.45 -15.27
CA VAL A 313 -7.14 1.81 -15.13
C VAL A 313 -6.15 2.82 -15.69
N LEU A 314 -4.85 2.71 -15.36
CA LEU A 314 -3.82 3.61 -15.88
C LEU A 314 -3.74 3.58 -17.42
N GLN A 315 -3.85 2.40 -18.04
CA GLN A 315 -3.93 2.29 -19.50
C GLN A 315 -5.15 3.04 -20.05
N LEU A 316 -6.33 2.84 -19.46
CA LEU A 316 -7.56 3.50 -19.91
C LEU A 316 -7.55 5.02 -19.70
N LEU A 317 -6.87 5.50 -18.66
CA LEU A 317 -6.70 6.95 -18.45
C LEU A 317 -6.03 7.62 -19.65
N PHE A 318 -5.13 6.91 -20.36
CA PHE A 318 -4.55 7.34 -21.63
C PHE A 318 -5.50 7.08 -22.81
N TYR A 319 -5.90 5.83 -23.03
CA TYR A 319 -6.57 5.44 -24.26
C TYR A 319 -7.94 6.10 -24.46
N PHE A 320 -8.62 6.53 -23.39
CA PHE A 320 -9.85 7.31 -23.53
C PHE A 320 -9.63 8.73 -24.04
N LEU A 321 -8.43 9.31 -23.88
CA LEU A 321 -8.13 10.65 -24.38
C LEU A 321 -7.46 10.64 -25.77
N GLN A 322 -7.21 9.45 -26.33
CA GLN A 322 -6.57 9.30 -27.64
C GLN A 322 -7.37 10.07 -28.70
N LEU A 323 -6.65 10.86 -29.51
CA LEU A 323 -7.22 11.64 -30.60
C LEU A 323 -7.56 10.72 -31.79
N ASP A 324 -8.75 10.88 -32.36
CA ASP A 324 -9.02 10.37 -33.69
C ASP A 324 -8.21 11.16 -34.74
N PRO A 325 -7.68 10.52 -35.80
CA PRO A 325 -6.85 11.21 -36.81
C PRO A 325 -7.52 12.41 -37.50
N GLN A 326 -8.85 12.47 -37.49
CA GLN A 326 -9.65 13.54 -38.09
C GLN A 326 -10.03 14.64 -37.09
N GLN A 327 -9.77 14.43 -35.80
CA GLN A 327 -10.21 15.32 -34.74
C GLN A 327 -9.20 16.45 -34.50
N GLN A 328 -9.70 17.68 -34.35
CA GLN A 328 -8.85 18.81 -33.98
C GLN A 328 -8.48 18.75 -32.49
N LEU A 329 -7.22 19.10 -32.19
CA LEU A 329 -6.68 19.10 -30.83
C LEU A 329 -7.46 20.03 -29.88
N LEU A 330 -7.86 21.21 -30.37
CA LEU A 330 -8.64 22.18 -29.60
C LEU A 330 -10.01 21.61 -29.20
N ASP A 331 -10.71 20.96 -30.15
CA ASP A 331 -12.01 20.34 -29.88
C ASP A 331 -11.86 19.19 -28.88
N ALA A 332 -10.78 18.41 -28.97
CA ALA A 332 -10.47 17.36 -27.99
C ALA A 332 -10.30 17.91 -26.58
N ALA A 333 -9.46 18.94 -26.45
CA ALA A 333 -9.23 19.62 -25.18
C ALA A 333 -10.56 20.17 -24.62
N ALA A 334 -11.35 20.88 -25.43
CA ALA A 334 -12.64 21.44 -25.01
C ALA A 334 -13.66 20.36 -24.57
N ARG A 335 -13.75 19.23 -25.29
CA ARG A 335 -14.60 18.10 -24.90
C ARG A 335 -14.14 17.48 -23.59
N SER A 336 -12.82 17.34 -23.40
CA SER A 336 -12.27 16.73 -22.19
C SER A 336 -12.54 17.57 -20.93
N LEU A 337 -12.52 18.89 -21.08
CA LEU A 337 -12.88 19.85 -20.03
C LEU A 337 -14.39 19.84 -19.76
N SER A 338 -15.20 19.82 -20.81
CA SER A 338 -16.67 19.76 -20.69
C SER A 338 -17.14 18.48 -20.00
N ALA A 339 -16.45 17.36 -20.24
CA ALA A 339 -16.74 16.08 -19.60
C ALA A 339 -16.65 16.20 -18.07
N HIS A 340 -15.73 16.99 -17.50
CA HIS A 340 -15.58 17.11 -16.04
C HIS A 340 -16.85 17.55 -15.28
N TRP A 341 -17.82 18.14 -15.98
CA TRP A 341 -19.11 18.59 -15.42
C TRP A 341 -20.31 17.68 -15.75
N GLN A 342 -20.11 16.57 -16.46
CA GLN A 342 -21.18 15.71 -16.97
C GLN A 342 -21.52 14.50 -16.08
N TYR A 343 -21.20 14.57 -14.78
CA TYR A 343 -21.47 13.50 -13.82
C TYR A 343 -22.90 13.49 -13.28
N GLU A 344 -23.69 14.54 -13.53
CA GLU A 344 -25.06 14.68 -13.04
C GLU A 344 -25.99 13.48 -13.33
N PRO A 345 -25.94 12.80 -14.50
CA PRO A 345 -26.81 11.66 -14.80
C PRO A 345 -26.74 10.52 -13.76
N ILE A 346 -25.62 10.40 -13.03
CA ILE A 346 -25.44 9.40 -11.95
C ILE A 346 -26.56 9.48 -10.92
N LYS A 347 -27.11 10.66 -10.63
CA LYS A 347 -28.21 10.82 -9.67
C LYS A 347 -29.44 9.97 -10.02
N GLN A 348 -29.68 9.77 -11.31
CA GLN A 348 -30.89 9.14 -11.82
C GLN A 348 -30.63 7.72 -12.33
N CYS A 349 -29.48 7.46 -12.98
CA CYS A 349 -29.23 6.15 -13.59
C CYS A 349 -28.68 5.11 -12.62
N MET A 350 -28.07 5.49 -11.49
CA MET A 350 -27.40 4.54 -10.59
C MET A 350 -28.27 3.38 -10.06
N PRO A 351 -29.57 3.55 -9.79
CA PRO A 351 -30.42 2.42 -9.41
C PRO A 351 -30.47 1.31 -10.47
N ASP A 352 -30.56 1.68 -11.74
CA ASP A 352 -30.81 0.76 -12.85
C ASP A 352 -29.55 0.44 -13.69
N ILE A 353 -28.42 1.11 -13.43
CA ILE A 353 -27.21 0.98 -14.25
C ILE A 353 -26.57 -0.42 -14.14
N VAL A 354 -26.21 -1.00 -15.28
CA VAL A 354 -25.59 -2.31 -15.34
C VAL A 354 -24.07 -2.19 -15.13
N CYS A 355 -23.55 -2.86 -14.10
CA CYS A 355 -22.11 -2.95 -13.86
C CYS A 355 -21.49 -4.05 -14.71
N VAL A 356 -20.46 -3.71 -15.49
CA VAL A 356 -19.74 -4.64 -16.37
C VAL A 356 -18.29 -4.77 -15.89
N ASP A 357 -17.87 -5.98 -15.52
CA ASP A 357 -16.45 -6.29 -15.30
C ASP A 357 -15.72 -6.30 -16.64
N TYR A 358 -14.96 -5.24 -16.89
CA TYR A 358 -14.31 -4.99 -18.17
C TYR A 358 -13.24 -6.03 -18.51
N LEU A 359 -12.41 -6.40 -17.54
CA LEU A 359 -11.29 -7.30 -17.79
C LEU A 359 -11.77 -8.74 -17.96
N GLY A 360 -12.83 -9.12 -17.25
CA GLY A 360 -13.57 -10.36 -17.48
C GLY A 360 -14.16 -10.41 -18.90
N ALA A 361 -14.78 -9.32 -19.35
CA ALA A 361 -15.35 -9.20 -20.69
C ALA A 361 -14.29 -9.28 -21.79
N ILE A 362 -13.17 -8.56 -21.67
CA ILE A 362 -12.07 -8.63 -22.66
C ILE A 362 -11.44 -10.04 -22.69
N SER A 363 -11.24 -10.66 -21.52
CA SER A 363 -10.61 -11.98 -21.44
C SER A 363 -11.44 -13.10 -22.07
N SER A 364 -12.77 -12.94 -22.16
CA SER A 364 -13.70 -13.94 -22.70
C SER A 364 -13.97 -13.78 -24.20
N ALA A 365 -13.60 -12.64 -24.80
CA ALA A 365 -13.70 -12.43 -26.24
C ALA A 365 -12.71 -13.34 -27.00
N VAL A 366 -13.24 -14.26 -27.82
CA VAL A 366 -12.43 -15.24 -28.58
C VAL A 366 -11.50 -14.55 -29.58
N PRO A 367 -10.19 -14.82 -29.57
CA PRO A 367 -9.29 -14.31 -30.61
C PRO A 367 -9.59 -15.03 -31.94
N GLY A 368 -10.25 -14.35 -32.88
CA GLY A 368 -10.50 -14.89 -34.22
C GLY A 368 -11.75 -14.39 -34.97
N ARG A 369 -12.68 -13.69 -34.30
CA ARG A 369 -13.76 -12.94 -34.96
C ARG A 369 -13.57 -11.44 -34.70
N GLN A 370 -12.65 -10.81 -35.42
CA GLN A 370 -12.47 -9.35 -35.34
C GLN A 370 -13.14 -8.69 -36.55
N THR A 371 -14.33 -8.12 -36.32
CA THR A 371 -14.72 -6.89 -37.02
C THR A 371 -13.81 -5.76 -36.57
N ASP A 372 -13.56 -4.77 -37.43
CA ASP A 372 -12.50 -3.75 -37.26
C ASP A 372 -12.57 -2.86 -35.99
N ARG A 373 -13.63 -3.00 -35.18
CA ARG A 373 -13.84 -2.33 -33.90
C ARG A 373 -14.50 -3.31 -32.93
N ALA A 374 -13.93 -3.50 -31.75
CA ALA A 374 -14.56 -4.26 -30.66
C ALA A 374 -15.21 -3.28 -29.69
N ALA A 375 -16.53 -3.13 -29.77
CA ALA A 375 -17.30 -2.37 -28.79
C ALA A 375 -17.47 -3.23 -27.52
N ILE A 376 -16.66 -2.96 -26.49
CA ILE A 376 -16.80 -3.62 -25.19
C ILE A 376 -17.38 -2.59 -24.23
N GLY A 377 -18.60 -2.83 -23.73
CA GLY A 377 -19.28 -1.90 -22.82
C GLY A 377 -19.71 -0.57 -23.45
N GLY A 378 -19.97 -0.56 -24.77
CA GLY A 378 -20.29 0.66 -25.52
C GLY A 378 -19.10 1.57 -25.83
N ILE A 379 -17.87 1.19 -25.44
CA ILE A 379 -16.65 1.93 -25.79
C ILE A 379 -15.95 1.29 -26.99
N GLU A 380 -15.65 2.09 -28.01
CA GLU A 380 -14.72 1.77 -29.07
C GLU A 380 -13.30 2.18 -28.67
N LEU A 381 -12.45 1.22 -28.26
CA LEU A 381 -11.02 1.46 -28.04
C LEU A 381 -10.20 1.14 -29.30
N SER A 382 -9.04 1.79 -29.44
CA SER A 382 -8.07 1.47 -30.49
C SER A 382 -7.55 0.04 -30.35
N LYS A 383 -7.16 -0.59 -31.48
CA LYS A 383 -6.53 -1.92 -31.46
C LYS A 383 -5.24 -1.93 -30.63
N GLU A 384 -4.54 -0.80 -30.58
CA GLU A 384 -3.35 -0.60 -29.76
C GLU A 384 -3.63 -0.72 -28.26
N ALA A 385 -4.81 -0.29 -27.79
CA ALA A 385 -5.19 -0.34 -26.38
C ALA A 385 -5.34 -1.77 -25.84
N ILE A 386 -5.73 -2.71 -26.71
CA ILE A 386 -6.06 -4.08 -26.32
C ILE A 386 -4.84 -4.81 -25.75
N LEU A 387 -3.66 -4.57 -26.31
CA LEU A 387 -2.44 -5.29 -25.91
C LEU A 387 -1.98 -4.91 -24.49
N PRO A 388 -1.79 -3.62 -24.11
CA PRO A 388 -1.46 -3.24 -22.74
C PRO A 388 -2.52 -3.64 -21.71
N LEU A 389 -3.81 -3.56 -22.07
CA LEU A 389 -4.90 -4.00 -21.18
C LEU A 389 -4.84 -5.50 -20.90
N ASN A 390 -4.61 -6.31 -21.94
CA ASN A 390 -4.40 -7.75 -21.78
C ASN A 390 -3.13 -8.04 -20.97
N ALA A 391 -2.05 -7.28 -21.17
CA ALA A 391 -0.83 -7.44 -20.38
C ALA A 391 -1.07 -7.17 -18.89
N ALA A 392 -1.78 -6.08 -18.54
CA ALA A 392 -2.16 -5.79 -17.16
C ALA A 392 -3.02 -6.91 -16.55
N ALA A 393 -3.97 -7.45 -17.29
CA ALA A 393 -4.81 -8.57 -16.83
C ALA A 393 -4.02 -9.87 -16.66
N GLN A 394 -3.11 -10.19 -17.60
CA GLN A 394 -2.25 -11.38 -17.52
C GLN A 394 -1.21 -11.25 -16.41
N TRP A 395 -0.70 -10.04 -16.15
CA TRP A 395 0.19 -9.77 -15.03
C TRP A 395 -0.48 -10.09 -13.69
N GLU A 396 -1.72 -9.64 -13.48
CA GLU A 396 -2.48 -9.98 -12.27
C GLU A 396 -2.69 -11.50 -12.12
N LYS A 397 -3.05 -12.18 -13.22
CA LYS A 397 -3.18 -13.65 -13.25
C LYS A 397 -1.84 -14.34 -12.93
N GLN A 398 -0.72 -13.78 -13.40
CA GLN A 398 0.61 -14.30 -13.09
C GLN A 398 0.93 -14.15 -11.60
N ARG A 399 0.62 -13.00 -10.98
CA ARG A 399 0.76 -12.80 -9.52
C ARG A 399 -0.04 -13.83 -8.72
N GLN A 400 -1.27 -14.12 -9.16
CA GLN A 400 -2.10 -15.16 -8.54
C GLN A 400 -1.50 -16.57 -8.69
N ARG A 401 -1.00 -16.94 -9.88
CA ARG A 401 -0.31 -18.23 -10.09
C ARG A 401 0.96 -18.35 -9.24
N ASN A 402 1.73 -17.28 -9.14
CA ASN A 402 2.91 -17.20 -8.29
C ASN A 402 2.54 -17.45 -6.81
N GLN A 403 1.46 -16.83 -6.34
CA GLN A 403 0.95 -17.08 -5.00
C GLN A 403 0.58 -18.55 -4.80
N THR A 404 -0.14 -19.18 -5.74
CA THR A 404 -0.50 -20.62 -5.64
C THR A 404 0.74 -21.50 -5.53
N LYS A 405 1.79 -21.25 -6.33
CA LYS A 405 3.06 -21.99 -6.26
C LYS A 405 3.79 -21.82 -4.92
N ILE A 406 3.75 -20.61 -4.36
CA ILE A 406 4.33 -20.33 -3.04
C ILE A 406 3.50 -21.00 -1.94
N ASP A 407 2.17 -21.00 -2.06
CA ASP A 407 1.27 -21.70 -1.15
C ASP A 407 1.52 -23.21 -1.15
N GLU A 408 1.81 -23.82 -2.30
CA GLU A 408 2.25 -25.23 -2.39
C GLU A 408 3.59 -25.48 -1.67
N SER A 409 4.47 -24.48 -1.62
CA SER A 409 5.75 -24.57 -0.91
C SER A 409 5.60 -24.46 0.62
N CYS A 410 4.43 -24.07 1.14
CA CYS A 410 4.15 -24.03 2.58
C CYS A 410 4.48 -25.35 3.28
N GLN A 411 4.07 -26.47 2.69
CA GLN A 411 4.27 -27.78 3.30
C GLN A 411 5.76 -28.09 3.50
N LYS A 412 6.58 -27.77 2.50
CA LYS A 412 8.05 -27.96 2.56
C LYS A 412 8.67 -27.10 3.67
N ILE A 413 8.24 -25.84 3.79
CA ILE A 413 8.68 -24.94 4.86
C ILE A 413 8.30 -25.52 6.23
N GLN A 414 7.05 -25.97 6.40
CA GLN A 414 6.56 -26.54 7.66
C GLN A 414 7.30 -27.83 8.05
N GLU A 415 7.61 -28.71 7.09
CA GLU A 415 8.38 -29.94 7.32
C GLU A 415 9.81 -29.64 7.75
N ALA A 416 10.49 -28.70 7.07
CA ALA A 416 11.83 -28.27 7.45
C ALA A 416 11.86 -27.61 8.84
N LEU A 417 10.87 -26.77 9.17
CA LEU A 417 10.73 -26.20 10.51
C LEU A 417 10.48 -27.26 11.57
N ARG A 418 9.67 -28.29 11.29
CA ARG A 418 9.45 -29.40 12.21
C ARG A 418 10.74 -30.15 12.51
N SER A 419 11.57 -30.38 11.49
CA SER A 419 12.89 -31.00 11.65
C SER A 419 13.83 -30.16 12.52
N LEU A 420 13.88 -28.85 12.32
CA LEU A 420 14.69 -27.95 13.16
C LEU A 420 14.18 -27.85 14.60
N ASN A 421 12.86 -27.93 14.79
CA ASN A 421 12.27 -27.94 16.13
C ASN A 421 12.60 -29.24 16.87
N GLU A 422 12.67 -30.37 16.16
CA GLU A 422 13.13 -31.64 16.72
C GLU A 422 14.62 -31.60 17.10
N TYR A 423 15.44 -30.97 16.25
CA TYR A 423 16.84 -30.69 16.58
C TYR A 423 16.95 -29.86 17.86
N LYS A 424 16.18 -28.78 17.97
CA LYS A 424 16.13 -27.94 19.17
C LYS A 424 15.81 -28.75 20.44
N ARG A 425 14.75 -29.56 20.40
CA ARG A 425 14.36 -30.45 21.51
C ARG A 425 15.46 -31.45 21.87
N THR A 426 16.14 -32.01 20.87
CA THR A 426 17.23 -32.97 21.10
C THR A 426 18.42 -32.32 21.80
N CYS A 427 18.77 -31.08 21.44
CA CYS A 427 19.80 -30.32 22.15
C CYS A 427 19.40 -30.03 23.61
N GLU A 428 18.15 -29.59 23.82
CA GLU A 428 17.60 -29.33 25.16
C GLU A 428 17.65 -30.58 26.06
N LEU A 429 17.32 -31.76 25.54
CA LEU A 429 17.43 -33.04 26.26
C LEU A 429 18.86 -33.39 26.66
N ARG A 430 19.86 -32.92 25.90
CA ARG A 430 21.29 -33.06 26.23
C ARG A 430 21.75 -31.97 27.20
N GLY A 431 20.87 -31.07 27.61
CA GLY A 431 21.17 -29.94 28.48
C GLY A 431 22.06 -28.90 27.81
N VAL A 432 21.96 -28.71 26.49
CA VAL A 432 22.72 -27.69 25.73
C VAL A 432 21.75 -26.88 24.87
N SER A 433 21.98 -25.57 24.75
CA SER A 433 21.17 -24.77 23.83
C SER A 433 21.43 -25.19 22.38
N TYR A 434 20.40 -25.22 21.56
CA TYR A 434 20.56 -25.53 20.13
C TYR A 434 21.38 -24.47 19.38
N TYR A 435 21.41 -23.23 19.89
CA TYR A 435 22.30 -22.18 19.41
C TYR A 435 23.77 -22.57 19.60
N ASP A 436 24.14 -22.96 20.83
CA ASP A 436 25.52 -23.33 21.18
C ASP A 436 25.97 -24.61 20.47
N SER A 437 25.09 -25.63 20.44
CA SER A 437 25.33 -26.87 19.68
C SER A 437 25.62 -26.58 18.22
N PHE A 438 24.80 -25.73 17.59
CA PHE A 438 24.98 -25.33 16.20
C PHE A 438 26.22 -24.48 15.97
N LYS A 439 26.51 -23.51 16.85
CA LYS A 439 27.70 -22.64 16.75
C LYS A 439 28.98 -23.47 16.81
N LEU A 440 29.01 -24.52 17.64
CA LEU A 440 30.15 -25.46 17.73
C LEU A 440 30.19 -26.47 16.59
N GLN A 441 29.04 -26.93 16.08
CA GLN A 441 28.87 -27.87 14.96
C GLN A 441 29.79 -29.10 15.08
N ARG A 442 29.60 -29.90 16.14
CA ARG A 442 30.44 -31.08 16.42
C ARG A 442 29.81 -32.37 15.92
N GLU A 443 28.49 -32.43 15.88
CA GLU A 443 27.71 -33.63 15.61
C GLU A 443 27.09 -33.58 14.21
N VAL A 444 26.84 -34.76 13.62
CA VAL A 444 26.18 -34.89 12.31
C VAL A 444 24.82 -34.17 12.28
N HIS A 445 24.08 -34.20 13.39
CA HIS A 445 22.80 -33.50 13.49
C HIS A 445 22.93 -31.97 13.39
N ASP A 446 24.06 -31.38 13.80
CA ASP A 446 24.32 -29.94 13.64
C ASP A 446 24.53 -29.59 12.15
N PHE A 447 25.23 -30.45 11.40
CA PHE A 447 25.38 -30.29 9.96
C PHE A 447 24.03 -30.42 9.24
N ASN A 448 23.20 -31.39 9.63
CA ASN A 448 21.86 -31.55 9.07
C ASN A 448 20.97 -30.34 9.36
N ALA A 449 21.04 -29.77 10.57
CA ALA A 449 20.36 -28.53 10.91
C ALA A 449 20.83 -27.36 10.01
N ASN A 450 22.13 -27.30 9.70
CA ASN A 450 22.67 -26.27 8.80
C ASN A 450 22.16 -26.42 7.36
N VAL A 451 22.02 -27.64 6.85
CA VAL A 451 21.39 -27.90 5.55
C VAL A 451 19.93 -27.42 5.56
N LYS A 452 19.15 -27.75 6.58
CA LYS A 452 17.75 -27.28 6.71
C LYS A 452 17.64 -25.77 6.86
N ARG A 453 18.56 -25.12 7.58
CA ARG A 453 18.67 -23.65 7.64
C ARG A 453 18.85 -23.04 6.25
N LEU A 454 19.75 -23.60 5.43
CA LEU A 454 20.01 -23.12 4.06
C LEU A 454 18.82 -23.34 3.12
N GLU A 455 18.17 -24.51 3.19
CA GLU A 455 16.94 -24.78 2.44
C GLU A 455 15.86 -23.73 2.73
N LEU A 456 15.61 -23.46 4.02
CA LEU A 456 14.65 -22.45 4.44
C LEU A 456 15.07 -21.03 4.03
N ALA A 457 16.35 -20.69 4.13
CA ALA A 457 16.86 -19.40 3.71
C ALA A 457 16.58 -19.16 2.21
N GLY A 458 16.84 -20.14 1.35
CA GLY A 458 16.57 -20.04 -0.09
C GLY A 458 15.10 -19.82 -0.40
N LEU A 459 14.20 -20.60 0.22
CA LEU A 459 12.75 -20.48 0.02
C LEU A 459 12.24 -19.09 0.45
N TRP A 460 12.67 -18.60 1.61
CA TRP A 460 12.25 -17.28 2.09
C TRP A 460 12.86 -16.14 1.27
N ASP A 461 14.14 -16.24 0.87
CA ASP A 461 14.78 -15.22 0.05
C ASP A 461 14.09 -15.11 -1.33
N GLU A 462 13.65 -16.22 -1.93
CA GLU A 462 12.83 -16.22 -3.15
C GLU A 462 11.51 -15.46 -2.95
N ILE A 463 10.76 -15.76 -1.89
CA ILE A 463 9.50 -15.07 -1.56
C ILE A 463 9.75 -13.56 -1.39
N ILE A 464 10.81 -13.17 -0.68
CA ILE A 464 11.14 -11.75 -0.47
C ILE A 464 11.51 -11.05 -1.79
N GLU A 465 12.27 -11.70 -2.66
CA GLU A 465 12.61 -11.12 -3.96
C GLU A 465 11.38 -10.98 -4.88
N MET A 466 10.46 -11.94 -4.85
CA MET A 466 9.19 -11.85 -5.59
C MET A 466 8.34 -10.67 -5.10
N LEU A 467 8.26 -10.43 -3.78
CA LEU A 467 7.59 -9.25 -3.23
C LEU A 467 8.24 -7.95 -3.68
N ARG A 468 9.57 -7.89 -3.65
CA ARG A 468 10.32 -6.70 -4.12
C ARG A 468 10.09 -6.39 -5.60
N ARG A 469 9.84 -7.42 -6.41
CA ARG A 469 9.51 -7.29 -7.84
C ARG A 469 8.01 -7.10 -8.12
N ARG A 470 7.18 -7.05 -7.09
CA ARG A 470 5.70 -6.97 -7.18
C ARG A 470 5.09 -8.16 -7.93
N GLU A 471 5.72 -9.33 -7.82
CA GLU A 471 5.30 -10.58 -8.48
C GLU A 471 4.28 -11.38 -7.66
N LEU A 472 3.89 -10.87 -6.49
CA LEU A 472 2.85 -11.42 -5.63
C LEU A 472 1.69 -10.43 -5.44
N PRO A 473 0.48 -10.93 -5.10
CA PRO A 473 -0.67 -10.08 -4.84
C PRO A 473 -0.43 -9.16 -3.63
N ASP A 474 -0.99 -7.96 -3.68
CA ASP A 474 -0.72 -6.90 -2.68
C ASP A 474 -1.14 -7.31 -1.26
N GLY A 475 -2.16 -8.17 -1.13
CA GLY A 475 -2.60 -8.72 0.15
C GLY A 475 -1.73 -9.82 0.75
N PHE A 476 -0.67 -10.29 0.05
CA PHE A 476 0.13 -11.43 0.49
C PHE A 476 0.76 -11.20 1.89
N GLU A 477 1.31 -10.01 2.13
CA GLU A 477 1.97 -9.65 3.40
C GLU A 477 0.99 -9.54 4.59
N ALA A 478 -0.32 -9.51 4.34
CA ALA A 478 -1.37 -9.45 5.37
C ALA A 478 -2.01 -10.82 5.69
N ARG A 479 -1.65 -11.88 4.96
CA ARG A 479 -2.21 -13.22 5.17
C ARG A 479 -1.73 -13.81 6.50
N GLU A 480 -2.64 -13.96 7.45
CA GLU A 480 -2.32 -14.39 8.82
C GLU A 480 -1.52 -15.70 8.88
N GLU A 481 -1.82 -16.65 7.99
CA GLU A 481 -1.13 -17.93 7.89
C GLU A 481 0.36 -17.76 7.53
N TRP A 482 0.67 -16.83 6.64
CA TRP A 482 2.02 -16.51 6.21
C TRP A 482 2.76 -15.67 7.25
N VAL A 483 2.07 -14.74 7.91
CA VAL A 483 2.62 -13.99 9.05
C VAL A 483 3.00 -14.94 10.18
N ARG A 484 2.13 -15.90 10.52
CA ARG A 484 2.39 -16.93 11.54
C ARG A 484 3.56 -17.83 11.14
N LEU A 485 3.57 -18.33 9.90
CA LEU A 485 4.65 -19.19 9.39
C LEU A 485 6.00 -18.46 9.39
N GLY A 486 6.02 -17.20 8.93
CA GLY A 486 7.19 -16.33 8.96
C GLY A 486 7.68 -16.04 10.38
N THR A 487 6.77 -15.82 11.33
CA THR A 487 7.10 -15.64 12.75
C THR A 487 7.74 -16.90 13.35
N MET A 488 7.19 -18.07 13.07
CA MET A 488 7.76 -19.36 13.50
C MET A 488 9.14 -19.58 12.90
N PHE A 489 9.29 -19.34 11.59
CA PHE A 489 10.57 -19.40 10.89
C PHE A 489 11.61 -18.48 11.52
N ARG A 490 11.27 -17.20 11.70
CA ARG A 490 12.15 -16.20 12.29
C ARG A 490 12.63 -16.61 13.69
N ARG A 491 11.71 -17.00 14.57
CA ARG A 491 12.05 -17.39 15.95
C ARG A 491 12.91 -18.64 16.04
N LEU A 492 12.70 -19.61 15.14
CA LEU A 492 13.43 -20.88 15.19
C LEU A 492 14.79 -20.79 14.48
N VAL A 493 14.85 -20.10 13.34
CA VAL A 493 15.99 -20.18 12.40
C VAL A 493 16.92 -18.97 12.49
N GLU A 494 16.44 -17.77 12.85
CA GLU A 494 17.30 -16.60 13.00
C GLU A 494 18.42 -16.83 14.02
N PRO A 495 18.20 -17.49 15.19
CA PRO A 495 19.28 -17.86 16.09
C PRO A 495 20.37 -18.72 15.42
N LEU A 496 20.02 -19.63 14.52
CA LEU A 496 20.99 -20.46 13.80
C LEU A 496 21.78 -19.65 12.76
N ASP A 497 21.14 -18.69 12.10
CA ASP A 497 21.83 -17.75 11.21
C ASP A 497 22.78 -16.83 11.99
N ILE A 498 22.39 -16.38 13.18
CA ILE A 498 23.26 -15.62 14.09
C ILE A 498 24.44 -16.49 14.53
N ALA A 499 24.20 -17.73 14.96
CA ALA A 499 25.25 -18.68 15.33
C ALA A 499 26.24 -18.88 14.17
N ASN A 500 25.73 -19.07 12.95
CA ASN A 500 26.55 -19.20 11.75
C ASN A 500 27.37 -17.93 11.46
N TYR A 501 26.79 -16.75 11.67
CA TYR A 501 27.44 -15.46 11.44
C TYR A 501 28.68 -15.29 12.35
N TYR A 502 28.51 -15.49 13.66
CA TYR A 502 29.59 -15.35 14.63
C TYR A 502 30.57 -16.53 14.63
N ARG A 503 30.13 -17.75 14.29
CA ARG A 503 31.03 -18.91 14.08
C ARG A 503 32.11 -18.63 13.03
N HIS A 504 31.77 -17.86 12.00
CA HIS A 504 32.68 -17.53 10.90
C HIS A 504 33.27 -16.12 11.03
N SER A 505 33.25 -15.52 12.23
CA SER A 505 33.77 -14.17 12.51
C SER A 505 33.27 -13.09 11.53
N LYS A 506 32.06 -13.22 10.98
CA LYS A 506 31.54 -12.26 10.01
C LYS A 506 31.32 -10.87 10.60
N ASN A 507 31.21 -10.79 11.92
CA ASN A 507 31.18 -9.53 12.66
C ASN A 507 32.47 -8.72 12.53
N GLU A 508 33.63 -9.38 12.39
CA GLU A 508 34.93 -8.72 12.20
C GLU A 508 35.06 -8.16 10.78
N ASP A 509 34.60 -8.93 9.78
CA ASP A 509 34.66 -8.52 8.37
C ASP A 509 33.60 -7.47 7.99
N THR A 510 32.35 -7.70 8.41
CA THR A 510 31.16 -7.00 7.91
C THR A 510 30.60 -6.00 8.93
N GLY A 511 30.91 -6.14 10.22
CA GLY A 511 30.37 -5.34 11.32
C GLY A 511 29.22 -6.04 12.07
N SER A 512 28.51 -5.32 12.94
CA SER A 512 27.45 -5.90 13.78
C SER A 512 26.36 -6.62 12.98
N TYR A 513 25.86 -7.74 13.51
CA TYR A 513 24.76 -8.49 12.90
C TYR A 513 23.51 -7.61 12.73
N LEU A 514 23.11 -6.89 13.78
CA LEU A 514 21.88 -6.08 13.78
C LEU A 514 21.92 -4.96 12.72
N SER A 515 23.09 -4.36 12.52
CA SER A 515 23.26 -3.23 11.61
C SER A 515 23.51 -3.68 10.15
N LYS A 516 24.46 -4.60 9.93
CA LYS A 516 24.97 -4.94 8.59
C LYS A 516 24.80 -6.41 8.21
N GLY A 517 24.72 -7.32 9.18
CA GLY A 517 24.66 -8.77 8.93
C GLY A 517 23.26 -9.36 8.75
N ARG A 518 22.20 -8.70 9.27
CA ARG A 518 20.86 -9.29 9.42
C ARG A 518 20.14 -9.44 8.07
N PRO A 519 19.83 -10.67 7.63
CA PRO A 519 19.13 -10.95 6.37
C PRO A 519 17.74 -10.31 6.27
N ARG A 520 17.33 -9.96 5.04
CA ARG A 520 16.03 -9.30 4.77
C ARG A 520 14.83 -10.16 5.13
N ARG A 521 14.89 -11.48 4.92
CA ARG A 521 13.82 -12.43 5.29
C ARG A 521 13.38 -12.32 6.75
N TYR A 522 14.28 -12.01 7.68
CA TYR A 522 13.92 -11.80 9.10
C TYR A 522 13.35 -10.42 9.35
N LYS A 523 13.89 -9.39 8.69
CA LYS A 523 13.33 -8.02 8.77
C LYS A 523 11.90 -7.98 8.23
N TYR A 524 11.61 -8.65 7.12
CA TYR A 524 10.27 -8.72 6.53
C TYR A 524 9.30 -9.45 7.45
N THR A 525 9.62 -10.68 7.85
CA THR A 525 8.73 -11.48 8.71
C THR A 525 8.50 -10.86 10.09
N GLN A 526 9.47 -10.12 10.64
CA GLN A 526 9.27 -9.28 11.82
C GLN A 526 8.24 -8.18 11.55
N LYS A 527 8.43 -7.38 10.51
CA LYS A 527 7.56 -6.25 10.20
C LYS A 527 6.14 -6.68 9.82
N TRP A 528 5.98 -7.84 9.17
CA TRP A 528 4.65 -8.41 8.89
C TRP A 528 3.89 -8.70 10.19
N GLN A 529 4.57 -9.30 11.17
CA GLN A 529 3.96 -9.55 12.48
C GLN A 529 3.61 -8.26 13.21
N GLU A 530 4.53 -7.29 13.23
CA GLU A 530 4.30 -5.99 13.86
C GLU A 530 3.14 -5.24 13.20
N GLN A 531 3.02 -5.31 11.87
CA GLN A 531 1.89 -4.74 11.13
C GLN A 531 0.57 -5.43 11.50
N LEU A 532 0.53 -6.76 11.48
CA LEU A 532 -0.68 -7.53 11.81
C LEU A 532 -1.16 -7.26 13.24
N GLN A 533 -0.22 -7.19 14.19
CA GLN A 533 -0.50 -6.91 15.59
C GLN A 533 -0.69 -5.42 15.90
N ARG A 534 -0.52 -4.53 14.90
CA ARG A 534 -0.49 -3.08 15.06
C ARG A 534 0.49 -2.62 16.15
N ALA A 535 1.58 -3.36 16.32
CA ALA A 535 2.60 -3.09 17.31
C ALA A 535 3.59 -2.01 16.81
N PRO A 536 4.27 -1.29 17.72
CA PRO A 536 5.33 -0.36 17.35
C PRO A 536 6.44 -1.07 16.56
N ALA A 537 7.02 -0.37 15.58
CA ALA A 537 8.12 -0.90 14.79
C ALA A 537 9.30 -1.28 15.70
N GLY A 538 9.85 -2.48 15.53
CA GLY A 538 10.96 -2.96 16.35
C GLY A 538 10.55 -3.58 17.69
N SER A 539 9.26 -3.81 17.96
CA SER A 539 8.82 -4.48 19.19
C SER A 539 9.09 -5.99 19.24
N SER A 540 9.33 -6.62 18.08
CA SER A 540 9.42 -8.08 17.94
C SER A 540 10.86 -8.55 17.68
N LEU A 541 11.79 -8.19 18.58
CA LEU A 541 13.22 -8.48 18.49
C LEU A 541 13.67 -9.77 19.18
N GLU A 542 12.74 -10.61 19.65
CA GLU A 542 13.06 -11.84 20.41
C GLU A 542 14.02 -12.80 19.69
N SER A 543 13.93 -12.85 18.36
CA SER A 543 14.75 -13.73 17.52
C SER A 543 16.18 -13.21 17.34
N CYS A 544 16.42 -11.95 17.68
CA CYS A 544 17.74 -11.32 17.67
C CYS A 544 18.45 -11.40 19.03
N PHE A 545 17.86 -12.06 20.03
CA PHE A 545 18.42 -12.19 21.38
C PHE A 545 19.92 -12.52 21.37
N TRP A 546 20.31 -13.57 20.63
CA TRP A 546 21.69 -14.01 20.56
C TRP A 546 22.63 -13.00 19.89
N ALA A 547 22.15 -12.19 18.95
CA ALA A 547 22.99 -11.16 18.34
C ALA A 547 23.35 -10.07 19.37
N VAL A 548 22.42 -9.72 20.26
CA VAL A 548 22.68 -8.75 21.35
C VAL A 548 23.66 -9.33 22.37
N VAL A 549 23.53 -10.62 22.70
CA VAL A 549 24.47 -11.32 23.61
C VAL A 549 25.89 -11.30 23.04
N GLU A 550 26.08 -11.69 21.78
CA GLU A 550 27.39 -11.71 21.13
C GLU A 550 28.03 -10.31 21.06
N GLU A 551 27.25 -9.26 20.76
CA GLU A 551 27.73 -7.88 20.74
C GLU A 551 28.16 -7.40 22.13
N LEU A 552 27.35 -7.64 23.17
CA LEU A 552 27.70 -7.26 24.54
C LEU A 552 28.93 -8.01 25.06
N GLN A 553 29.03 -9.30 24.78
CA GLN A 553 30.19 -10.11 25.15
C GLN A 553 31.45 -9.64 24.41
N GLY A 554 31.35 -9.38 23.11
CA GLY A 554 32.46 -8.86 22.31
C GLY A 554 32.97 -7.51 22.82
N GLU A 555 32.06 -6.57 23.10
CA GLU A 555 32.44 -5.25 23.62
C GLU A 555 33.13 -5.32 24.99
N MET A 556 32.74 -6.27 25.85
CA MET A 556 33.43 -6.51 27.13
C MET A 556 34.82 -7.12 26.93
N ILE A 557 34.97 -8.03 25.96
CA ILE A 557 36.29 -8.59 25.58
C ILE A 557 37.22 -7.51 25.03
N ASP A 558 36.67 -6.56 24.27
CA ASP A 558 37.39 -5.39 23.73
C ASP A 558 37.69 -4.32 24.79
N GLY A 559 37.34 -4.56 26.05
CA GLY A 559 37.75 -3.74 27.20
C GLY A 559 36.72 -2.74 27.72
N ARG A 560 35.46 -2.76 27.21
CA ARG A 560 34.39 -1.98 27.84
C ARG A 560 34.01 -2.56 29.20
N THR A 561 33.74 -1.68 30.16
CA THR A 561 33.36 -2.11 31.51
C THR A 561 31.88 -2.45 31.57
N PHE A 562 31.48 -3.21 32.59
CA PHE A 562 30.07 -3.45 32.87
C PHE A 562 29.29 -2.14 33.06
N GLU A 563 29.91 -1.13 33.69
CA GLU A 563 29.24 0.16 33.93
C GLU A 563 28.89 0.88 32.62
N ASP A 564 29.75 0.78 31.61
CA ASP A 564 29.49 1.37 30.28
C ASP A 564 28.32 0.69 29.56
N LEU A 565 28.03 -0.57 29.90
CA LEU A 565 27.05 -1.42 29.23
C LEU A 565 25.82 -1.74 30.08
N ARG A 566 25.78 -1.25 31.33
CA ARG A 566 24.79 -1.59 32.36
C ARG A 566 23.36 -1.47 31.82
N ASP A 567 23.03 -0.36 31.19
CA ASP A 567 21.68 -0.10 30.68
C ASP A 567 21.26 -1.09 29.58
N ARG A 568 22.20 -1.47 28.69
CA ARG A 568 21.94 -2.45 27.62
C ARG A 568 21.79 -3.86 28.18
N VAL A 569 22.58 -4.22 29.20
CA VAL A 569 22.46 -5.50 29.89
C VAL A 569 21.12 -5.58 30.63
N VAL A 570 20.76 -4.57 31.42
CA VAL A 570 19.46 -4.51 32.12
C VAL A 570 18.29 -4.58 31.14
N LYS A 571 18.39 -3.88 30.00
CA LYS A 571 17.39 -3.95 28.94
C LYS A 571 17.27 -5.37 28.37
N LEU A 572 18.39 -6.01 28.03
CA LEU A 572 18.40 -7.38 27.54
C LEU A 572 17.75 -8.35 28.53
N GLU A 573 18.03 -8.22 29.83
CA GLU A 573 17.43 -9.05 30.87
C GLU A 573 15.91 -8.85 30.98
N SER A 574 15.46 -7.60 30.99
CA SER A 574 14.05 -7.24 31.01
C SER A 574 13.32 -7.80 29.77
N ASP A 575 13.90 -7.60 28.58
CA ASP A 575 13.36 -8.09 27.32
C ASP A 575 13.32 -9.63 27.31
N ALA A 576 14.39 -10.30 27.74
CA ALA A 576 14.47 -11.74 27.82
C ALA A 576 13.43 -12.34 28.76
N GLN A 577 13.23 -11.74 29.94
CA GLN A 577 12.17 -12.15 30.87
C GLN A 577 10.77 -11.98 30.24
N GLY A 578 10.52 -10.83 29.61
CA GLY A 578 9.25 -10.56 28.93
C GLY A 578 8.97 -11.54 27.79
N TRP A 579 9.98 -11.85 26.97
CA TRP A 579 9.88 -12.82 25.89
C TRP A 579 9.71 -14.25 26.41
N TYR A 580 10.40 -14.64 27.48
CA TYR A 580 10.23 -15.94 28.12
C TYR A 580 8.80 -16.13 28.66
N ASN A 581 8.31 -15.16 29.44
CA ASN A 581 6.96 -15.21 30.04
C ASN A 581 5.85 -15.26 28.97
N SER A 582 6.11 -14.72 27.78
CA SER A 582 5.16 -14.75 26.66
C SER A 582 5.39 -15.93 25.70
N GLY A 583 6.28 -16.87 26.02
CA GLY A 583 6.59 -18.04 25.19
C GLY A 583 7.28 -17.72 23.86
N ARG A 584 7.87 -16.52 23.74
CA ARG A 584 8.56 -16.02 22.55
C ARG A 584 10.05 -16.35 22.54
N LEU A 585 10.63 -16.57 23.71
CA LEU A 585 12.01 -17.04 23.91
C LEU A 585 11.99 -18.42 24.58
N GLY A 586 12.83 -19.33 24.12
CA GLY A 586 12.89 -20.69 24.66
C GLY A 586 13.63 -20.77 26.00
N ASN A 587 13.33 -21.81 26.78
CA ASN A 587 14.03 -22.09 28.04
C ASN A 587 15.49 -22.50 27.83
N ASP A 588 15.84 -22.98 26.63
CA ASP A 588 17.18 -23.40 26.22
C ASP A 588 18.24 -22.32 26.44
N VAL A 589 17.85 -21.04 26.33
CA VAL A 589 18.72 -19.88 26.55
C VAL A 589 19.21 -19.80 28.01
N PHE A 590 18.40 -20.25 28.96
CA PHE A 590 18.68 -20.18 30.41
C PHE A 590 19.34 -21.45 30.97
N LEU A 591 19.63 -22.44 30.13
CA LEU A 591 20.33 -23.65 30.57
C LEU A 591 21.71 -23.28 31.15
N GLY A 592 22.11 -23.96 32.23
CA GLY A 592 23.38 -23.67 32.92
C GLY A 592 24.66 -23.78 32.06
N SER A 593 24.56 -24.47 30.92
CA SER A 593 25.61 -24.67 29.91
C SER A 593 25.57 -23.66 28.75
N SER A 594 24.52 -22.84 28.66
CA SER A 594 24.29 -21.85 27.60
C SER A 594 25.38 -20.78 27.62
N SER A 595 25.84 -20.33 26.44
CA SER A 595 26.81 -19.23 26.36
C SER A 595 26.31 -17.95 27.03
N PHE A 596 25.00 -17.68 26.95
CA PHE A 596 24.39 -16.54 27.65
C PHE A 596 24.56 -16.66 29.16
N VAL A 597 24.26 -17.82 29.75
CA VAL A 597 24.38 -18.04 31.20
C VAL A 597 25.85 -18.03 31.65
N ALA A 598 26.74 -18.62 30.85
CA ALA A 598 28.17 -18.62 31.10
C ALA A 598 28.71 -17.19 31.15
N TRP A 599 28.37 -16.35 30.17
CA TRP A 599 28.71 -14.92 30.15
C TRP A 599 28.03 -14.17 31.31
N TRP A 600 26.73 -14.36 31.53
CA TRP A 600 25.99 -13.67 32.57
C TRP A 600 26.58 -13.91 33.97
N ARG A 601 27.07 -15.12 34.26
CA ARG A 601 27.75 -15.46 35.53
C ARG A 601 29.05 -14.67 35.77
N THR A 602 29.66 -14.10 34.73
CA THR A 602 30.85 -13.24 34.85
C THR A 602 30.52 -11.81 35.29
N LEU A 603 29.25 -11.41 35.25
CA LEU A 603 28.80 -10.07 35.65
C LEU A 603 28.89 -9.86 37.19
N PRO A 604 28.95 -8.61 37.67
CA PRO A 604 29.05 -8.30 39.09
C PRO A 604 27.95 -8.96 39.93
N GLU A 605 28.32 -9.51 41.08
CA GLU A 605 27.39 -10.24 41.96
C GLU A 605 26.21 -9.38 42.43
N GLN A 606 26.45 -8.09 42.69
CA GLN A 606 25.41 -7.12 43.07
C GLN A 606 24.36 -6.98 41.96
N HIS A 607 24.78 -6.91 40.69
CA HIS A 607 23.87 -6.88 39.55
C HIS A 607 23.11 -8.18 39.41
N ARG A 608 23.81 -9.32 39.43
CA ARG A 608 23.20 -10.66 39.28
C ARG A 608 22.14 -10.94 40.34
N SER A 609 22.36 -10.51 41.59
CA SER A 609 21.42 -10.71 42.69
C SER A 609 20.15 -9.85 42.56
N ALA A 610 20.25 -8.68 41.93
CA ALA A 610 19.13 -7.77 41.69
C ALA A 610 18.44 -8.00 40.34
N SER A 611 19.03 -8.81 39.46
CA SER A 611 18.54 -9.05 38.09
C SER A 611 17.17 -9.73 38.06
N CYS A 612 16.33 -9.31 37.13
CA CYS A 612 14.99 -9.86 36.96
C CYS A 612 14.99 -11.31 36.45
N ILE A 613 16.06 -11.75 35.79
CA ILE A 613 16.21 -13.13 35.28
C ILE A 613 16.94 -14.07 36.24
N ALA A 614 17.37 -13.60 37.41
CA ALA A 614 18.15 -14.41 38.36
C ALA A 614 17.46 -15.76 38.69
N LYS A 615 16.12 -15.73 38.85
CA LYS A 615 15.30 -16.93 39.11
C LYS A 615 15.24 -17.91 37.94
N LEU A 616 15.41 -17.42 36.71
CA LEU A 616 15.37 -18.25 35.49
C LEU A 616 16.69 -19.01 35.27
N ILE A 617 17.80 -18.49 35.80
CA ILE A 617 19.15 -19.09 35.68
C ILE A 617 19.44 -20.06 36.85
N SER A 618 18.70 -19.93 37.95
CA SER A 618 18.82 -20.79 39.15
C SER A 618 17.93 -22.04 39.11
N LEU A 619 17.02 -22.14 38.13
CA LEU A 619 16.24 -23.33 37.78
C LEU A 619 17.01 -24.16 36.75
#